data_AF-A0A6P1NBY5-F1
#
_entry.id   AF-A0A6P1NBY5-F1
#
_cell.length_a   1.000
_cell.length_b   1.000
_cell.length_c   1.000
_cell.angle_alpha   90.00
_cell.angle_beta   90.00
_cell.angle_gamma   90.00
#
_symmetry.space_group_name_H-M   'P 1'
#
loop_
_entity.id
_entity.type
_entity.pdbx_description
1 polymer ?
#
loop_
_entity_poly.entity_id
_entity_poly.type
_entity_poly.pdbx_seq_one_letter_code
_entity_poly.pdbx_strand_id
1 'polypeptide(L)'
;MSLEILPALRLLVEHWVVKKAPSVPPGKLTPEDLDQLSKASIETLSQRALGTEANEWGSLETLTRGWVVQRQRGEMPTPLVEDDFRRFVRFVLEGFAKQELTTGTEPTSMTELESFIPKKDIVLPDGRKVIDVLKDDPFYFAREHLAQSL
;
A
#
# COMPACT_ATOMS: atom_id res chain seq x y z
N MET A 1 19.67 -1.36 3.64
CA MET A 1 18.78 -0.83 2.59
C MET A 1 17.46 -0.50 3.25
N SER A 2 17.32 0.76 3.65
CA SER A 2 16.12 1.24 4.33
C SER A 2 15.06 1.45 3.27
N LEU A 3 14.06 0.60 3.30
CA LEU A 3 12.86 0.78 2.52
C LEU A 3 12.26 2.12 2.98
N GLU A 4 12.33 3.16 2.13
CA GLU A 4 11.54 4.41 2.28
C GLU A 4 10.04 4.12 2.09
N ILE A 5 9.58 3.00 2.62
CA ILE A 5 8.28 2.42 2.44
C ILE A 5 7.36 3.22 3.35
N LEU A 6 6.54 4.02 2.68
CA LEU A 6 5.28 4.56 3.19
C LEU A 6 5.40 5.82 4.05
N PRO A 7 5.63 7.00 3.42
CA PRO A 7 5.32 8.27 4.07
C PRO A 7 3.88 8.27 4.66
N ALA A 8 2.94 7.57 4.02
CA ALA A 8 1.57 7.42 4.52
C ALA A 8 1.47 6.64 5.84
N LEU A 9 2.24 5.55 6.00
CA LEU A 9 2.27 4.77 7.24
C LEU A 9 2.89 5.62 8.37
N ARG A 10 3.98 6.34 8.06
CA ARG A 10 4.63 7.25 9.00
C ARG A 10 3.70 8.36 9.47
N LEU A 11 2.93 8.97 8.56
CA LEU A 11 1.95 10.01 8.90
C LEU A 11 0.81 9.46 9.76
N LEU A 12 0.34 8.24 9.47
CA LEU A 12 -0.71 7.61 10.25
C LEU A 12 -0.31 7.45 11.73
N VAL A 13 0.93 7.02 11.97
CA VAL A 13 1.42 6.63 13.29
C VAL A 13 2.30 7.69 13.97
N GLU A 14 2.50 8.85 13.36
CA GLU A 14 3.35 9.94 13.85
C GLU A 14 2.97 10.39 15.27
N HIS A 15 1.66 10.37 15.55
CA HIS A 15 1.07 10.81 16.81
C HIS A 15 0.83 9.66 17.79
N TRP A 16 1.16 8.43 17.39
CA TRP A 16 0.85 7.25 18.18
C TRP A 16 1.87 7.07 19.31
N VAL A 17 1.34 6.75 20.48
CA VAL A 17 2.14 6.26 21.60
C VAL A 17 1.81 4.79 21.77
N VAL A 18 2.82 3.95 21.61
CA VAL A 18 2.68 2.49 21.63
C VAL A 18 3.41 1.94 22.83
N LYS A 19 2.72 1.06 23.56
CA LYS A 19 3.31 0.19 24.55
C LYS A 19 3.40 -1.22 23.95
N LYS A 20 4.61 -1.60 23.55
CA LYS A 20 4.89 -2.88 22.85
C LYS A 20 4.88 -4.08 23.80
N ALA A 21 5.27 -3.89 25.06
CA ALA A 21 5.33 -4.94 26.06
C ALA A 21 5.05 -4.36 27.47
N PRO A 22 4.56 -5.18 28.41
CA PRO A 22 4.32 -4.72 29.79
C PRO A 22 5.58 -4.19 30.48
N SER A 23 6.75 -4.71 30.11
CA SER A 23 8.08 -4.35 30.63
C SER A 23 8.72 -3.15 29.94
N VAL A 24 8.16 -2.67 28.82
CA VAL A 24 8.72 -1.55 28.04
C VAL A 24 7.89 -0.30 28.29
N PRO A 25 8.53 0.87 28.54
CA PRO A 25 7.78 2.12 28.70
C PRO A 25 7.04 2.48 27.41
N PRO A 26 5.84 3.08 27.51
CA PRO A 26 5.14 3.59 26.33
C PRO A 26 5.99 4.65 25.63
N GLY A 27 6.13 4.54 24.32
CA GLY A 27 6.97 5.42 23.52
C GLY A 27 6.42 5.60 22.11
N LYS A 28 7.02 6.52 21.36
CA LYS A 28 6.72 6.64 19.93
C LYS A 28 7.33 5.46 19.17
N LEU A 29 6.71 5.11 18.05
CA LEU A 29 7.26 4.11 17.15
C LEU A 29 8.58 4.63 16.55
N THR A 30 9.61 3.79 16.61
CA THR A 30 10.90 4.07 15.97
C THR A 30 10.82 3.72 14.48
N PRO A 31 11.68 4.27 13.62
CA PRO A 31 11.73 3.87 12.21
C PRO A 31 11.96 2.36 12.01
N GLU A 32 12.64 1.69 12.95
CA GLU A 32 12.82 0.24 12.92
C GLU A 32 11.49 -0.50 13.16
N ASP A 33 10.67 -0.01 14.09
CA ASP A 33 9.32 -0.56 14.32
C ASP A 33 8.42 -0.39 13.09
N LEU A 34 8.56 0.73 12.37
CA LEU A 34 7.82 0.98 11.13
C LEU A 34 8.24 0.04 10.00
N ASP A 35 9.54 -0.23 9.86
CA ASP A 35 10.05 -1.20 8.90
C ASP A 35 9.54 -2.62 9.22
N GLN A 36 9.54 -3.00 10.51
CA GLN A 36 8.97 -4.28 10.95
C GLN A 36 7.46 -4.38 10.69
N LEU A 37 6.68 -3.33 11.00
CA LEU A 37 5.25 -3.27 10.69
C LEU A 37 4.98 -3.37 9.18
N SER A 38 5.81 -2.71 8.37
CA SER A 38 5.70 -2.75 6.91
C SER A 38 5.97 -4.16 6.38
N LYS A 39 7.07 -4.79 6.82
CA LYS A 39 7.40 -6.18 6.47
C LYS A 39 6.29 -7.14 6.88
N ALA A 40 5.83 -7.06 8.13
CA ALA A 40 4.76 -7.91 8.63
C ALA A 40 3.45 -7.71 7.85
N SER A 41 3.15 -6.48 7.40
CA SER A 41 1.99 -6.21 6.55
C SER A 41 2.11 -6.82 5.16
N ILE A 42 3.30 -6.75 4.54
CA ILE A 42 3.59 -7.38 3.23
C ILE A 42 3.51 -8.90 3.34
N GLU A 43 4.10 -9.47 4.39
CA GLU A 43 4.05 -10.91 4.66
C GLU A 43 2.60 -11.37 4.85
N THR A 44 1.82 -10.64 5.64
CA THR A 44 0.39 -10.93 5.83
C THR A 44 -0.39 -10.86 4.52
N LEU A 45 -0.12 -9.87 3.68
CA LEU A 45 -0.73 -9.78 2.35
C LEU A 45 -0.33 -10.96 1.46
N SER A 46 0.95 -11.34 1.48
CA SER A 46 1.47 -12.46 0.70
C SER A 46 0.87 -13.80 1.15
N GLN A 47 0.81 -14.04 2.47
CA GLN A 47 0.16 -15.21 3.07
C GLN A 47 -1.32 -15.30 2.68
N ARG A 48 -2.02 -14.16 2.66
CA ARG A 48 -3.42 -14.09 2.26
C ARG A 48 -3.62 -14.30 0.76
N ALA A 49 -2.76 -13.74 -0.08
CA ALA A 49 -2.81 -13.91 -1.54
C ALA A 49 -2.50 -15.35 -1.96
N LEU A 50 -1.58 -16.02 -1.25
CA LEU A 50 -1.21 -17.42 -1.48
C LEU A 50 -2.19 -18.42 -0.83
N GLY A 51 -3.19 -17.93 -0.08
CA GLY A 51 -4.18 -18.77 0.59
C GLY A 51 -3.63 -19.62 1.73
N THR A 52 -2.46 -19.26 2.27
CA THR A 52 -1.76 -20.03 3.31
C THR A 52 -2.45 -19.90 4.68
N GLU A 53 -2.98 -18.71 5.00
CA GLU A 53 -3.73 -18.46 6.24
C GLU A 53 -4.99 -17.65 5.90
N ALA A 54 -6.15 -18.29 6.00
CA ALA A 54 -7.41 -17.73 5.50
C ALA A 54 -8.12 -16.77 6.47
N ASN A 55 -7.79 -16.78 7.77
CA ASN A 55 -8.59 -16.12 8.80
C ASN A 55 -7.81 -15.29 9.84
N GLU A 56 -6.47 -15.31 9.84
CA GLU A 56 -5.67 -14.59 10.84
C GLU A 56 -4.87 -13.49 10.17
N TRP A 57 -4.58 -12.40 10.91
CA TRP A 57 -3.73 -11.31 10.40
C TRP A 57 -2.24 -11.68 10.46
N GLY A 58 -1.94 -12.98 10.49
CA GLY A 58 -0.63 -13.62 10.28
C GLY A 58 0.51 -12.97 11.05
N SER A 59 1.56 -12.62 10.30
CA SER A 59 2.75 -11.96 10.84
C SER A 59 2.44 -10.61 11.51
N LEU A 60 1.44 -9.87 11.02
CA LEU A 60 1.07 -8.55 11.58
C LEU A 60 0.41 -8.68 12.96
N GLU A 61 -0.49 -9.64 13.12
CA GLU A 61 -1.12 -9.95 14.41
C GLU A 61 -0.09 -10.42 15.42
N THR A 62 0.81 -11.30 14.98
CA THR A 62 1.87 -11.86 15.84
C THR A 62 2.81 -10.76 16.33
N LEU A 63 3.21 -9.84 15.44
CA LEU A 63 4.10 -8.72 15.79
C LEU A 63 3.43 -7.75 16.77
N THR A 64 2.15 -7.46 16.56
CA THR A 64 1.40 -6.44 17.32
C THR A 64 0.68 -7.02 18.54
N ARG A 65 0.89 -8.30 18.84
CA ARG A 65 0.22 -8.98 19.95
C ARG A 65 0.56 -8.34 21.28
N GLY A 66 -0.48 -7.89 21.99
CA GLY A 66 -0.31 -7.22 23.29
C GLY A 66 0.14 -5.77 23.18
N TRP A 67 0.22 -5.21 21.98
CA TRP A 67 0.44 -3.78 21.81
C TRP A 67 -0.77 -2.99 22.27
N VAL A 68 -0.50 -1.93 23.00
CA VAL A 68 -1.50 -0.95 23.39
C VAL A 68 -1.13 0.37 22.76
N VAL A 69 -2.06 0.95 22.02
CA VAL A 69 -1.84 2.14 21.20
C VAL A 69 -2.77 3.25 21.64
N GLN A 70 -2.19 4.42 21.88
CA GLN A 70 -2.93 5.66 21.99
C GLN A 70 -2.75 6.44 20.68
N ARG A 71 -3.82 6.56 19.90
CA ARG A 71 -3.78 7.19 18.56
C ARG A 71 -3.68 8.70 18.64
N GLN A 72 -4.33 9.32 19.64
CA GLN A 72 -4.26 10.75 19.91
C GLN A 72 -4.06 11.07 21.40
N ARG A 73 -3.47 12.23 21.68
CA ARG A 73 -3.26 12.71 23.05
C ARG A 73 -4.61 12.91 23.74
N GLY A 74 -4.83 12.16 24.82
CA GLY A 74 -6.07 12.20 25.60
C GLY A 74 -7.09 11.12 25.21
N GLU A 75 -6.85 10.37 24.13
CA GLU A 75 -7.65 9.19 23.79
C GLU A 75 -7.28 8.01 24.70
N MET A 76 -8.24 7.14 24.98
CA MET A 76 -8.00 5.96 25.81
C MET A 76 -7.11 4.98 25.04
N PRO A 77 -6.02 4.48 25.64
CA PRO A 77 -5.13 3.52 24.97
C PRO A 77 -5.88 2.21 24.71
N THR A 78 -5.99 1.82 23.44
CA THR A 78 -6.70 0.61 23.00
C THR A 78 -5.75 -0.36 22.30
N PRO A 79 -6.00 -1.68 22.38
CA PRO A 79 -5.27 -2.63 21.55
C PRO A 79 -5.55 -2.36 20.06
N LEU A 80 -4.63 -2.82 19.21
CA LEU A 80 -4.84 -2.81 17.77
C LEU A 80 -5.96 -3.77 17.40
N VAL A 81 -6.87 -3.31 16.55
CA VAL A 81 -8.00 -4.10 16.05
C VAL A 81 -7.85 -4.34 14.56
N GLU A 82 -8.69 -5.23 14.01
CA GLU A 82 -8.66 -5.60 12.60
C GLU A 82 -8.76 -4.41 11.63
N ASP A 83 -9.46 -3.34 12.01
CA ASP A 83 -9.55 -2.13 11.18
C ASP A 83 -8.20 -1.41 11.06
N ASP A 84 -7.38 -1.42 12.12
CA ASP A 84 -6.03 -0.88 12.07
C ASP A 84 -5.14 -1.73 11.16
N PHE A 85 -5.29 -3.06 11.21
CA PHE A 85 -4.58 -3.99 10.32
C PHE A 85 -4.95 -3.79 8.84
N ARG A 86 -6.24 -3.62 8.55
CA ARG A 86 -6.72 -3.25 7.20
C ARG A 86 -6.08 -1.97 6.71
N ARG A 87 -5.97 -0.95 7.57
CA ARG A 87 -5.33 0.32 7.22
C ARG A 87 -3.85 0.12 6.91
N PHE A 88 -3.11 -0.63 7.73
CA PHE A 88 -1.70 -0.89 7.47
C PHE A 88 -1.48 -1.59 6.12
N VAL A 89 -2.21 -2.66 5.85
CA VAL A 89 -2.12 -3.39 4.58
C VAL A 89 -2.53 -2.51 3.41
N ARG A 90 -3.59 -1.70 3.56
CA ARG A 90 -4.00 -0.73 2.54
C ARG A 90 -2.91 0.30 2.25
N PHE A 91 -2.28 0.86 3.28
CA PHE A 91 -1.20 1.82 3.09
C PHE A 91 -0.02 1.18 2.39
N VAL A 92 0.34 -0.04 2.78
CA VAL A 92 1.39 -0.82 2.12
C VAL A 92 1.07 -1.02 0.65
N LEU A 93 -0.13 -1.48 0.31
CA LEU A 93 -0.60 -1.59 -1.07
C LEU A 93 -0.57 -0.26 -1.83
N GLU A 94 -1.06 0.82 -1.22
CA GLU A 94 -0.99 2.16 -1.80
C GLU A 94 0.45 2.61 -2.01
N GLY A 95 1.37 2.21 -1.13
CA GLY A 95 2.80 2.39 -1.30
C GLY A 95 3.35 1.65 -2.48
N PHE A 96 3.04 0.37 -2.63
CA PHE A 96 3.47 -0.40 -3.81
C PHE A 96 2.90 0.19 -5.10
N ALA A 97 1.61 0.52 -5.13
CA ALA A 97 0.95 1.13 -6.29
C ALA A 97 1.54 2.51 -6.62
N LYS A 98 1.87 3.33 -5.61
CA LYS A 98 2.53 4.63 -5.80
C LYS A 98 4.01 4.48 -6.09
N GLN A 99 4.68 3.43 -5.61
CA GLN A 99 6.09 3.20 -5.85
C GLN A 99 6.33 2.84 -7.32
N GLU A 100 5.42 2.06 -7.93
CA GLU A 100 5.39 1.88 -9.38
C GLU A 100 5.21 3.20 -10.15
N LEU A 101 4.46 4.15 -9.58
CA LEU A 101 4.34 5.50 -10.13
C LEU A 101 5.57 6.38 -9.87
N THR A 102 6.31 6.19 -8.77
CA THR A 102 7.48 7.04 -8.44
C THR A 102 8.82 6.54 -8.97
N THR A 103 8.90 5.33 -9.54
CA THR A 103 9.95 5.01 -10.53
C THR A 103 9.72 5.68 -11.89
N GLY A 104 8.73 6.57 -12.00
CA GLY A 104 8.56 7.47 -13.12
C GLY A 104 7.71 8.68 -12.77
N THR A 105 8.37 9.75 -12.34
CA THR A 105 7.89 11.16 -12.44
C THR A 105 7.25 11.77 -11.18
N GLU A 106 7.71 12.98 -10.90
CA GLU A 106 7.28 13.96 -9.88
C GLU A 106 5.76 14.20 -9.83
N PRO A 107 5.24 14.77 -8.72
CA PRO A 107 3.83 15.05 -8.56
C PRO A 107 3.43 16.25 -9.43
N THR A 108 3.02 16.02 -10.66
CA THR A 108 2.37 17.07 -11.44
C THR A 108 0.87 17.05 -11.13
N SER A 109 0.43 18.23 -10.69
CA SER A 109 -0.92 18.79 -10.75
C SER A 109 -1.93 18.03 -11.64
N MET A 110 -3.21 18.12 -11.28
CA MET A 110 -4.41 17.54 -11.92
C MET A 110 -4.61 17.78 -13.44
N THR A 111 -3.58 18.21 -14.16
CA THR A 111 -3.48 18.42 -15.61
C THR A 111 -2.92 17.20 -16.36
N GLU A 112 -2.43 16.16 -15.67
CA GLU A 112 -1.61 15.08 -16.28
C GLU A 112 -2.40 13.89 -16.87
N LEU A 113 -3.73 13.85 -16.69
CA LEU A 113 -4.55 12.81 -17.35
C LEU A 113 -4.64 13.00 -18.88
N GLU A 114 -4.38 14.22 -19.37
CA GLU A 114 -4.36 14.51 -20.82
C GLU A 114 -2.99 14.19 -21.47
N SER A 115 -1.91 14.08 -20.69
CA SER A 115 -0.57 13.79 -21.23
C SER A 115 -0.23 12.31 -21.35
N PHE A 116 -1.02 11.42 -20.74
CA PHE A 116 -0.96 9.97 -20.97
C PHE A 116 -1.72 9.51 -22.22
N ILE A 117 -2.32 10.43 -22.98
CA ILE A 117 -2.74 10.16 -24.34
C ILE A 117 -1.47 10.18 -25.19
N PRO A 118 -1.01 9.06 -25.76
CA PRO A 118 0.18 9.05 -26.60
C PRO A 118 -0.01 10.06 -27.74
N LYS A 119 0.80 11.12 -27.77
CA LYS A 119 0.81 12.14 -28.86
C LYS A 119 1.25 11.58 -30.21
N LYS A 120 1.62 10.29 -30.27
CA LYS A 120 1.84 9.58 -31.53
C LYS A 120 0.51 8.98 -31.98
N ASP A 121 0.20 9.19 -33.25
CA ASP A 121 -0.84 8.48 -34.00
C ASP A 121 -0.44 7.00 -34.11
N ILE A 122 -0.44 6.30 -32.97
CA ILE A 122 -0.18 4.87 -32.90
C ILE A 122 -1.47 4.21 -33.36
N VAL A 123 -1.39 3.61 -34.53
CA VAL A 123 -2.48 2.86 -35.14
C VAL A 123 -2.26 1.40 -34.78
N LEU A 124 -3.27 0.76 -34.19
CA LEU A 124 -3.26 -0.67 -33.95
C LEU A 124 -3.16 -1.44 -35.27
N PRO A 125 -2.76 -2.72 -35.25
CA PRO A 125 -2.73 -3.56 -36.45
C PRO A 125 -4.07 -3.64 -37.21
N ASP A 126 -5.18 -3.38 -36.52
CA ASP A 126 -6.56 -3.33 -37.06
C ASP A 126 -6.93 -1.95 -37.68
N GLY A 127 -5.97 -1.03 -37.84
CA GLY A 127 -6.20 0.28 -38.45
C GLY A 127 -6.87 1.33 -37.55
N ARG A 128 -7.26 0.96 -36.32
CA ARG A 128 -7.87 1.87 -35.33
C ARG A 128 -6.82 2.66 -34.57
N LYS A 129 -7.12 3.91 -34.24
CA LYS A 129 -6.24 4.72 -33.39
C LYS A 129 -6.31 4.22 -31.95
N VAL A 130 -5.16 4.04 -31.32
CA VAL A 130 -5.04 3.64 -29.92
C VAL A 130 -5.83 4.57 -29.00
N ILE A 131 -5.89 5.86 -29.34
CA ILE A 131 -6.60 6.89 -28.57
C ILE A 131 -8.11 6.64 -28.54
N ASP A 132 -8.70 6.26 -29.67
CA ASP A 132 -10.15 6.02 -29.76
C ASP A 132 -10.52 4.71 -29.06
N VAL A 133 -9.65 3.69 -29.16
CA VAL A 133 -9.83 2.42 -28.46
C VAL A 133 -9.73 2.60 -26.94
N LEU A 134 -8.77 3.39 -26.45
CA LEU A 134 -8.61 3.66 -25.02
C LEU A 134 -9.73 4.55 -24.44
N LYS A 135 -10.37 5.39 -25.29
CA LYS A 135 -11.54 6.17 -24.87
C LYS A 135 -12.78 5.29 -24.68
N ASP A 136 -12.98 4.31 -25.57
CA ASP A 136 -14.11 3.38 -25.49
C ASP A 136 -13.87 2.28 -24.45
N ASP A 137 -12.64 1.79 -24.37
CA ASP A 137 -12.22 0.71 -23.46
C ASP A 137 -10.81 0.96 -22.90
N PRO A 138 -10.71 1.62 -21.74
CA PRO A 138 -9.43 1.95 -21.10
C PRO A 138 -8.59 0.73 -20.72
N PHE A 139 -9.19 -0.46 -20.64
CA PHE A 139 -8.53 -1.69 -20.18
C PHE A 139 -8.18 -2.65 -21.33
N TYR A 140 -8.39 -2.23 -22.59
CA TYR A 140 -8.15 -3.04 -23.78
C TYR A 140 -6.78 -3.77 -23.77
N PHE A 141 -5.69 -3.03 -23.53
CA PHE A 141 -4.33 -3.60 -23.53
C PHE A 141 -4.04 -4.48 -22.32
N ALA A 142 -4.62 -4.17 -21.15
CA ALA A 142 -4.47 -5.00 -19.96
C ALA A 142 -5.10 -6.39 -20.19
N ARG A 143 -6.26 -6.43 -20.86
CA ARG A 143 -6.88 -7.71 -21.24
C ARG A 143 -6.08 -8.46 -22.29
N GLU A 144 -5.58 -7.76 -23.33
CA GLU A 144 -4.75 -8.41 -24.36
C GLU A 144 -3.50 -9.06 -23.76
N HIS A 145 -2.82 -8.36 -22.84
CA HIS A 145 -1.59 -8.85 -22.22
C HIS A 145 -1.84 -10.04 -21.29
N LEU A 146 -2.97 -10.05 -20.57
CA LEU A 146 -3.40 -11.20 -19.78
C LEU A 146 -3.76 -12.41 -20.66
N ALA A 147 -4.41 -12.18 -21.80
CA ALA A 147 -4.77 -13.25 -22.72
C ALA A 147 -3.55 -13.90 -23.40
N GLN A 148 -2.46 -13.14 -23.60
CA GLN A 148 -1.20 -13.65 -24.14
C GLN A 148 -0.30 -14.33 -23.09
N SER A 149 -0.65 -14.22 -21.80
CA SER A 149 0.11 -14.78 -20.68
C SER A 149 -0.42 -16.15 -20.20
N LEU A 150 -1.31 -16.79 -20.97
CA LEU A 150 -1.86 -18.13 -20.77
C LEU A 150 -1.43 -19.06 -21.91
#